data_AF-A0A7C1WIG8-F1
#
_entry.id   AF-A0A7C1WIG8-F1
#
_cell.length_a   1.000
_cell.length_b   1.000
_cell.length_c   1.000
_cell.angle_alpha   90.00
_cell.angle_beta   90.00
_cell.angle_gamma   90.00
#
_symmetry.space_group_name_H-M   'P 1'
#
loop_
_entity.id
_entity.type
_entity.pdbx_description
1 polymer ?
#
loop_
_entity_poly.entity_id
_entity_poly.type
_entity_poly.pdbx_seq_one_letter_code
_entity_poly.pdbx_strand_id
1 'polypeptide(L)'
;MYYESRRCVLLPVYTKRVQTVLTDEQYELLRQISKERGQPLSALIREAIEAACFRKVMQERRRSALQKLLSLDAPVADWEQMEEEITQGVLETYPGARGQIEQK
;
A
#
# COMPACT_ATOMS: atom_id res chain seq x y z
N MET A 1 -17.94 -25.03 17.88
CA MET A 1 -17.34 -23.70 18.14
C MET A 1 -16.81 -23.16 16.82
N TYR A 2 -17.34 -22.00 16.43
CA TYR A 2 -16.99 -21.27 15.21
C TYR A 2 -15.61 -20.60 15.35
N TYR A 3 -14.82 -20.60 14.27
CA TYR A 3 -14.10 -19.40 13.82
C TYR A 3 -13.72 -19.59 12.36
N GLU A 4 -14.64 -19.21 11.47
CA GLU A 4 -14.33 -19.09 10.04
C GLU A 4 -13.57 -17.78 9.85
N SER A 5 -12.27 -17.87 9.63
CA SER A 5 -11.40 -16.76 9.24
C SER A 5 -11.82 -16.23 7.87
N ARG A 6 -12.83 -15.36 7.85
CA ARG A 6 -13.14 -14.54 6.67
C ARG A 6 -12.05 -13.48 6.55
N ARG A 7 -11.21 -13.61 5.52
CA ARG A 7 -10.47 -12.47 4.97
C ARG A 7 -11.52 -11.41 4.64
N CYS A 8 -11.59 -10.37 5.46
CA CYS A 8 -12.39 -9.20 5.14
C CYS A 8 -11.64 -8.48 4.01
N VAL A 9 -11.98 -8.81 2.76
CA VAL A 9 -11.53 -8.03 1.61
C VAL A 9 -12.10 -6.64 1.85
N LEU A 10 -11.24 -5.66 2.14
CA LEU A 10 -11.63 -4.27 2.31
C LEU A 10 -12.28 -3.80 1.01
N LEU A 11 -13.60 -3.89 0.93
CA LEU A 11 -14.35 -3.39 -0.20
C LEU A 11 -14.20 -1.86 -0.21
N PRO A 12 -13.80 -1.27 -1.33
CA PRO A 12 -13.61 0.17 -1.42
C PRO A 12 -14.93 0.91 -1.14
N VAL A 13 -14.87 1.90 -0.25
CA VAL A 13 -16.01 2.76 0.08
C VAL A 13 -16.05 3.93 -0.91
N TYR A 14 -17.02 3.89 -1.83
CA TYR A 14 -17.20 4.95 -2.83
C TYR A 14 -18.07 6.08 -2.29
N THR A 15 -17.49 7.27 -2.11
CA THR A 15 -18.17 8.41 -1.44
C THR A 15 -18.51 9.57 -2.37
N LYS A 16 -17.96 9.61 -3.59
CA LYS A 16 -18.13 10.70 -4.55
C LYS A 16 -18.62 10.19 -5.89
N ARG A 17 -19.54 10.93 -6.52
CA ARG A 17 -20.10 10.63 -7.84
C ARG A 17 -19.57 11.63 -8.86
N VAL A 18 -19.14 11.11 -10.01
CA VAL A 18 -18.78 11.89 -11.20
C VAL A 18 -19.72 11.42 -12.33
N GLN A 19 -20.25 12.36 -13.11
CA GLN A 19 -21.12 12.08 -14.26
C GLN A 19 -20.48 12.63 -15.54
N THR A 20 -20.52 11.84 -16.59
CA THR A 20 -20.09 12.23 -17.94
C THR A 20 -21.01 11.54 -18.94
N VAL A 21 -21.22 12.18 -20.10
CA VAL A 21 -22.08 11.66 -21.16
C VAL A 21 -21.18 11.00 -22.20
N LEU A 22 -21.56 9.80 -22.61
CA LEU A 22 -20.86 9.02 -23.63
C LEU A 22 -21.66 9.05 -24.93
N THR A 23 -20.96 8.81 -26.03
CA THR A 23 -21.63 8.47 -27.29
C THR A 23 -22.23 7.07 -27.21
N ASP A 24 -23.23 6.79 -28.04
CA ASP A 24 -23.88 5.47 -28.10
C ASP A 24 -22.88 4.36 -28.41
N GLU A 25 -21.96 4.59 -29.35
CA GLU A 25 -20.91 3.63 -29.72
C GLU A 25 -19.99 3.30 -28.54
N GLN A 26 -19.55 4.33 -27.79
CA GLN A 26 -18.72 4.14 -26.60
C GLN A 26 -19.45 3.35 -25.52
N TYR A 27 -20.74 3.64 -25.31
CA TYR A 27 -21.54 2.94 -24.32
C TYR A 27 -21.74 1.47 -24.68
N GLU A 28 -22.10 1.16 -25.93
CA GLU A 28 -22.29 -0.22 -26.36
C GLU A 28 -21.00 -1.03 -26.31
N LEU A 29 -19.86 -0.43 -26.70
CA LEU A 29 -18.56 -1.10 -26.59
C LEU A 29 -18.21 -1.43 -25.14
N LEU A 30 -18.38 -0.47 -24.21
CA LEU A 30 -18.14 -0.70 -22.79
C LEU A 30 -19.09 -1.76 -22.22
N ARG A 31 -20.35 -1.75 -22.67
CA ARG A 31 -21.36 -2.73 -22.27
C ARG A 31 -21.00 -4.14 -22.74
N GLN A 32 -20.49 -4.29 -23.96
CA GLN A 32 -19.99 -5.56 -24.47
C GLN A 32 -18.83 -6.08 -23.61
N ILE A 33 -17.82 -5.24 -23.36
CA ILE A 33 -16.65 -5.59 -22.54
C ILE A 33 -17.07 -5.99 -21.12
N SER A 34 -18.01 -5.24 -20.54
CA SER A 34 -18.57 -5.51 -19.21
C SER A 34 -19.22 -6.90 -19.15
N LYS A 35 -19.97 -7.30 -20.19
CA LYS A 35 -20.57 -8.64 -20.29
C LYS A 35 -19.50 -9.73 -20.45
N GLU A 36 -18.55 -9.54 -21.36
CA GLU A 36 -17.47 -10.51 -21.61
C GLU A 36 -16.64 -10.78 -20.36
N ARG A 37 -16.40 -9.75 -19.54
CA ARG A 37 -15.63 -9.84 -18.29
C ARG A 37 -16.46 -10.22 -17.05
N GLY A 38 -17.79 -10.32 -17.18
CA GLY A 38 -18.68 -10.63 -16.06
C GLY A 38 -18.64 -9.62 -14.91
N GLN A 39 -18.27 -8.36 -15.18
CA GLN A 39 -18.16 -7.31 -14.16
C GLN A 39 -19.07 -6.12 -14.48
N PRO A 40 -19.60 -5.40 -13.47
CA PRO A 40 -20.47 -4.26 -13.72
C PRO A 40 -19.71 -3.12 -14.41
N LEU A 41 -20.42 -2.36 -15.26
CA LEU A 41 -19.86 -1.23 -16.02
C LEU A 41 -19.10 -0.23 -15.13
N SER A 42 -19.60 0.01 -13.92
CA SER A 42 -18.96 0.91 -12.96
C SER A 42 -17.60 0.40 -12.45
N ALA A 43 -17.41 -0.92 -12.33
CA ALA A 43 -16.11 -1.49 -11.97
C ALA A 43 -15.12 -1.33 -13.12
N LEU A 44 -15.55 -1.64 -14.35
CA LEU A 44 -14.73 -1.48 -15.55
C LEU A 44 -14.25 -0.03 -15.73
N ILE A 45 -15.16 0.94 -15.56
CA ILE A 45 -14.81 2.37 -15.67
C ILE A 45 -13.80 2.76 -14.59
N ARG A 46 -13.98 2.31 -13.34
CA ARG A 46 -13.03 2.58 -12.25
C ARG A 46 -11.65 2.01 -12.54
N GLU A 47 -11.56 0.77 -13.01
CA GLU A 47 -10.31 0.13 -13.43
C GLU A 47 -9.61 0.93 -14.54
N ALA A 48 -10.37 1.38 -15.55
CA ALA A 48 -9.85 2.18 -16.65
C ALA A 48 -9.29 3.52 -16.16
N ILE A 49 -10.01 4.21 -15.27
CA ILE A 49 -9.55 5.47 -14.66
C ILE A 49 -8.28 5.26 -13.84
N GLU A 50 -8.20 4.19 -13.03
CA GLU A 50 -7.00 3.88 -12.25
C GLU A 50 -5.78 3.65 -13.16
N ALA A 51 -5.96 2.88 -14.23
CA ALA A 51 -4.90 2.57 -15.18
C ALA A 51 -4.44 3.81 -15.97
N ALA A 52 -5.38 4.62 -16.46
CA ALA A 52 -5.10 5.76 -17.33
C ALA A 52 -4.65 7.01 -16.57
N CYS A 53 -5.32 7.33 -15.46
CA CYS A 53 -5.13 8.59 -14.75
C CYS A 53 -4.23 8.48 -13.52
N PHE A 54 -4.38 7.42 -12.71
CA PHE A 54 -3.75 7.39 -11.39
C PHE A 54 -2.40 6.70 -11.36
N ARG A 55 -2.16 5.71 -12.21
CA ARG A 55 -0.93 4.91 -12.18
C ARG A 55 0.35 5.77 -12.21
N LYS A 56 0.44 6.70 -13.17
CA LYS A 56 1.60 7.61 -13.29
C LYS A 56 1.70 8.58 -12.13
N VAL A 57 0.58 9.20 -11.73
CA VAL A 57 0.55 10.17 -10.63
C VAL A 57 0.98 9.52 -9.32
N MET A 58 0.49 8.31 -9.03
CA MET A 58 0.84 7.56 -7.83
C MET A 58 2.30 7.12 -7.84
N GLN A 59 2.82 6.70 -9.00
CA GLN A 59 4.23 6.38 -9.15
C GLN A 59 5.12 7.59 -8.84
N GLU A 60 4.78 8.75 -9.40
CA GLU A 60 5.55 9.98 -9.17
C GLU A 60 5.48 10.45 -7.71
N ARG A 61 4.31 10.34 -7.08
CA ARG A 61 4.16 10.61 -5.65
C ARG A 61 5.04 9.71 -4.79
N ARG A 62 5.08 8.41 -5.08
CA ARG A 62 5.96 7.45 -4.38
C ARG A 62 7.43 7.79 -4.58
N ARG A 63 7.83 8.12 -5.81
CA ARG A 63 9.20 8.54 -6.15
C ARG A 63 9.60 9.78 -5.36
N SER A 64 8.74 10.80 -5.32
CA SER A 64 8.99 12.02 -4.55
C SER A 64 9.07 11.76 -3.04
N ALA A 65 8.19 10.90 -2.50
CA ALA A 65 8.27 10.51 -1.09
C ALA A 65 9.57 9.76 -0.76
N LEU A 66 10.00 8.85 -1.63
CA LEU A 66 11.27 8.14 -1.49
C LEU A 66 12.46 9.11 -1.54
N GLN A 67 12.46 10.06 -2.48
CA GLN A 67 13.50 11.09 -2.53
C GLN A 67 13.55 11.91 -1.25
N LYS A 68 12.40 12.33 -0.72
CA LYS A 68 12.35 13.03 0.56
C LYS A 68 12.95 12.21 1.70
N LEU A 69 12.65 10.91 1.77
CA LEU A 69 13.24 10.01 2.77
C LEU A 69 14.75 9.89 2.61
N LEU A 70 15.25 9.74 1.39
CA LEU A 70 16.69 9.65 1.12
C LEU A 70 17.42 10.98 1.35
N SER A 71 16.72 12.10 1.17
CA SER A 71 17.25 13.44 1.46
C SER A 71 17.16 13.81 2.95
N LEU A 72 16.61 12.94 3.81
CA LEU A 72 16.74 13.12 5.24
C LEU A 72 18.20 12.85 5.60
N ASP A 73 18.95 13.93 5.76
CA ASP A 73 20.24 13.91 6.43
C ASP A 73 19.98 13.83 7.94
N ALA A 74 19.53 12.65 8.38
CA ALA A 74 19.34 12.38 9.79
C ALA A 74 20.73 12.08 10.39
N PRO A 75 21.10 12.70 11.53
CA PRO A 75 22.31 12.34 12.24
C PRO A 75 22.13 10.95 12.84
N VAL A 76 22.36 9.93 12.02
CA VAL A 76 22.42 8.53 12.44
C VAL A 76 23.87 8.19 12.73
N ALA A 77 24.08 7.51 13.85
CA ALA A 77 25.38 6.97 14.18
C ALA A 77 25.77 5.85 13.20
N ASP A 78 27.03 5.45 13.23
CA ASP A 78 27.48 4.29 12.45
C ASP A 78 26.76 3.02 12.93
N TRP A 79 26.67 2.02 12.04
CA TRP A 79 25.94 0.78 12.32
C TRP A 79 26.38 0.12 13.63
N GLU A 80 27.69 0.07 13.89
CA GLU A 80 28.29 -0.54 15.08
C GLU A 80 27.79 0.12 16.37
N GLN A 81 27.68 1.46 16.37
CA GLN A 81 27.16 2.21 17.52
C GLN A 81 25.67 1.97 17.71
N MET A 82 24.86 1.96 16.64
CA MET A 82 23.42 1.69 16.75
C MET A 82 23.13 0.27 17.23
N GLU A 83 23.90 -0.71 16.75
CA GLU A 83 23.78 -2.11 17.17
C GLU A 83 24.08 -2.26 18.66
N GLU A 84 25.11 -1.58 19.16
CA GLU A 84 25.45 -1.56 20.59
C GLU A 84 24.33 -0.88 21.40
N GLU A 85 23.85 0.29 21.00
CA GLU A 85 22.78 1.02 21.71
C GLU A 85 21.47 0.21 21.79
N ILE A 86 21.09 -0.48 20.71
CA ILE A 86 19.92 -1.36 20.68
C ILE A 86 20.12 -2.55 21.63
N THR A 87 21.30 -3.18 21.58
CA THR A 87 21.61 -4.34 22.42
C THR A 87 21.61 -3.95 23.90
N GLN A 88 22.23 -2.81 24.23
CA GLN A 88 22.24 -2.27 25.60
C GLN A 88 20.83 -1.91 26.08
N GLY A 89 20.02 -1.25 25.25
CA GLY A 89 18.64 -0.91 25.60
C GLY A 89 17.75 -2.15 25.85
N VAL A 90 17.98 -3.24 25.10
CA VAL A 90 17.31 -4.53 25.35
C VAL A 90 17.74 -5.13 26.69
N LEU A 91 19.03 -5.07 27.01
CA LEU A 91 19.60 -5.58 28.27
C LEU A 91 19.15 -4.76 29.50
N GLU A 92 18.89 -3.46 29.33
CA GLU A 92 18.36 -2.57 30.36
C GLU A 92 16.86 -2.81 30.59
N THR A 93 16.09 -3.00 29.52
CA THR A 93 14.64 -3.26 29.59
C THR A 93 14.30 -4.65 30.11
N TYR A 94 15.15 -5.65 29.83
CA TYR A 94 14.97 -7.03 30.24
C TYR A 94 16.25 -7.59 30.89
N PRO A 95 16.44 -7.42 32.21
CA PRO A 95 17.68 -7.78 32.90
C PRO A 95 18.02 -9.29 32.86
N GLY A 96 17.05 -10.15 32.53
CA GLY A 96 17.23 -11.59 32.36
C GLY A 96 17.93 -12.02 31.06
N ALA A 97 18.12 -11.12 30.09
CA ALA A 97 18.75 -11.42 28.80
C ALA A 97 20.29 -11.42 28.84
N ARG A 98 20.92 -10.96 29.94
CA ARG A 98 22.38 -10.84 30.07
C ARG A 98 23.14 -12.17 29.87
N GLY A 99 22.53 -13.31 30.18
CA GLY A 99 23.20 -14.62 30.14
C GLY A 99 23.14 -15.36 28.80
N GLN A 100 22.50 -14.80 27.76
CA GLN A 100 22.26 -15.51 26.49
C GLN A 100 23.04 -14.95 25.29
N ILE A 101 23.64 -13.76 25.40
CA ILE A 101 24.34 -13.10 24.28
C ILE A 101 25.83 -13.51 24.23
N GLU A 102 26.38 -14.06 25.31
CA GLU A 102 27.79 -14.46 25.46
C GLU A 102 28.16 -15.82 24.84
N GLN A 103 27.22 -16.51 24.18
CA GLN A 103 27.50 -17.79 23.51
C GLN A 103 27.21 -17.72 22.00
N LYS A 104 27.98 -16.92 21.27
CA LYS A 104 28.28 -17.20 19.86
C LYS A 104 29.51 -16.48 19.35
#